data_AF-A0A0H4WB50-F1
#
_entry.id   AF-A0A0H4WB50-F1
#
_cell.length_a   1.000
_cell.length_b   1.000
_cell.length_c   1.000
_cell.angle_alpha   90.00
_cell.angle_beta   90.00
_cell.angle_gamma   90.00
#
_symmetry.space_group_name_H-M   'P 1'
#
loop_
_entity.id
_entity.type
_entity.pdbx_description
1 polymer ?
#
loop_
_entity_poly.entity_id
_entity_poly.type
_entity_poly.pdbx_seq_one_letter_code
_entity_poly.pdbx_strand_id
1 'polypeptide(L)'
;MCHERIQWLQSELKPHRDALMEHPLYESIYDLADLRPFMEHHVFAVWDFMSLLKSLQRHLTCVDVPWTPHGNAANRRLINEIVLEEETDIDPEGQPISHFELYVRAMDECGADTQVMKDFIDGLRSGKSVYTLLEKLPVPSHTRDFVKHTFQIIQSGQPHRIAAAFTFGREDVVPDMFRCLIGDMNRRYPGTLDSFQFYMDRHIHLDEEVHSPLAMQMVSELCGNDDQKWEECREEAVACHRMRLHLWDGILEKIQQNKRG
;
A
#
# COMPACT_ATOMS: atom_id res chain seq x y z
N MET A 1 -25.36 -3.61 -14.87
CA MET A 1 -24.74 -4.85 -14.34
C MET A 1 -23.35 -4.61 -13.76
N CYS A 2 -22.27 -4.42 -14.55
CA CYS A 2 -20.92 -4.20 -13.99
C CYS A 2 -20.80 -2.98 -13.06
N HIS A 3 -21.38 -1.85 -13.48
CA HIS A 3 -21.41 -0.63 -12.67
C HIS A 3 -22.19 -0.81 -11.35
N GLU A 4 -23.31 -1.52 -11.38
CA GLU A 4 -24.13 -1.81 -10.18
C GLU A 4 -23.40 -2.73 -9.21
N ARG A 5 -22.61 -3.70 -9.71
CA ARG A 5 -21.80 -4.61 -8.87
C ARG A 5 -20.66 -3.86 -8.17
N ILE A 6 -20.00 -2.93 -8.86
CA ILE A 6 -18.99 -2.07 -8.23
C ILE A 6 -19.62 -1.17 -7.18
N GLN A 7 -20.77 -0.54 -7.48
CA GLN A 7 -21.50 0.28 -6.51
C GLN A 7 -21.93 -0.52 -5.27
N TRP A 8 -22.42 -1.75 -5.47
CA TRP A 8 -22.72 -2.67 -4.39
C TRP A 8 -21.49 -2.93 -3.52
N LEU A 9 -20.37 -3.31 -4.13
CA LEU A 9 -19.12 -3.57 -3.41
C LEU A 9 -18.64 -2.33 -2.64
N GLN A 10 -18.67 -1.15 -3.25
CA GLN A 10 -18.34 0.12 -2.58
C GLN A 10 -19.27 0.40 -1.38
N SER A 11 -20.57 0.09 -1.50
CA SER A 11 -21.52 0.27 -0.40
C SER A 11 -21.24 -0.67 0.78
N GLU A 12 -20.85 -1.92 0.50
CA GLU A 12 -20.47 -2.92 1.52
C GLU A 12 -19.17 -2.52 2.23
N LEU A 13 -18.24 -1.90 1.50
CA LEU A 13 -16.96 -1.46 2.05
C LEU A 13 -17.04 -0.13 2.80
N LYS A 14 -18.10 0.66 2.59
CA LYS A 14 -18.22 2.01 3.17
C LYS A 14 -18.00 2.05 4.69
N PRO A 15 -18.62 1.20 5.53
CA PRO A 15 -18.42 1.27 6.98
C PRO A 15 -16.96 0.99 7.40
N HIS A 16 -16.27 0.12 6.66
CA HIS A 16 -14.86 -0.20 6.91
C HIS A 16 -13.93 0.93 6.49
N ARG A 17 -14.23 1.57 5.35
CA ARG A 17 -13.54 2.76 4.89
C ARG A 17 -13.74 3.94 5.85
N ASP A 18 -14.95 4.19 6.31
CA ASP A 18 -15.24 5.27 7.27
C ASP A 18 -14.43 5.09 8.56
N ALA A 19 -14.36 3.86 9.10
CA ALA A 19 -13.55 3.55 10.28
C ALA A 19 -12.04 3.81 10.07
N LEU A 20 -11.53 3.58 8.86
CA LEU A 20 -10.14 3.91 8.50
C LEU A 20 -9.89 5.41 8.40
N MET A 21 -10.87 6.18 7.90
CA MET A 21 -10.77 7.64 7.77
C MET A 21 -10.85 8.35 9.12
N GLU A 22 -11.69 7.84 10.02
CA GLU A 22 -11.93 8.38 11.36
C GLU A 22 -10.96 7.85 12.42
N HIS A 23 -9.94 7.09 12.01
CA HIS A 23 -9.03 6.43 12.94
C HIS A 23 -8.22 7.45 13.77
N PRO A 24 -8.14 7.31 15.11
CA PRO A 24 -7.45 8.25 16.00
C PRO A 24 -5.91 8.34 15.81
N LEU A 25 -5.35 7.48 14.95
CA LEU A 25 -3.93 7.49 14.61
C LEU A 25 -3.50 8.84 13.99
N TYR A 26 -4.30 9.37 13.05
CA TYR A 26 -3.91 10.58 12.32
C TYR A 26 -3.83 11.79 13.24
N GLU A 27 -4.76 11.90 14.19
CA GLU A 27 -4.74 12.96 15.20
C GLU A 27 -3.61 12.75 16.20
N SER A 28 -3.13 11.52 16.41
CA SER A 28 -2.11 11.24 17.41
C SER A 28 -0.68 11.58 16.96
N ILE A 29 -0.48 11.85 15.67
CA ILE A 29 0.82 12.25 15.11
C ILE A 29 0.90 13.77 15.13
N TYR A 30 1.85 14.33 15.88
CA TYR A 30 2.00 15.80 15.98
C TYR A 30 3.39 16.30 15.65
N ASP A 31 4.42 15.48 15.81
CA ASP A 31 5.81 15.84 15.56
C ASP A 31 6.62 14.65 15.00
N LEU A 32 7.92 14.86 14.82
CA LEU A 32 8.82 13.83 14.30
C LEU A 32 8.96 12.63 15.25
N ALA A 33 8.75 12.78 16.56
CA ALA A 33 8.82 11.65 17.48
C ALA A 33 7.62 10.71 17.31
N ASP A 34 6.47 11.25 16.92
CA ASP A 34 5.27 10.46 16.59
C ASP A 34 5.31 9.91 15.15
N LEU A 35 5.87 10.67 14.20
CA LEU A 35 5.93 10.26 12.80
C LEU A 35 6.88 9.07 12.58
N ARG A 36 8.03 9.05 13.27
CA ARG A 36 9.03 7.98 13.10
C ARG A 36 8.48 6.57 13.32
N PRO A 37 7.82 6.25 14.46
CA PRO A 37 7.22 4.93 14.63
C PRO A 37 6.12 4.66 13.60
N PHE A 38 5.36 5.66 13.15
CA PHE A 38 4.43 5.46 12.03
C PHE A 38 5.16 4.95 10.78
N MET A 39 6.23 5.62 10.35
CA MET A 39 6.98 5.24 9.15
C MET A 39 7.69 3.89 9.29
N GLU A 40 8.27 3.60 10.46
CA GLU A 40 8.96 2.34 10.77
C GLU A 40 8.08 1.10 10.59
N HIS A 41 6.77 1.24 10.80
CA HIS A 41 5.81 0.15 10.62
C HIS A 41 5.15 0.22 9.23
N HIS A 42 4.81 1.44 8.77
CA HIS A 42 4.12 1.66 7.50
C HIS A 42 4.96 1.31 6.28
N VAL A 43 6.29 1.41 6.36
CA VAL A 43 7.22 1.04 5.27
C VAL A 43 7.02 -0.39 4.77
N PHE A 44 6.54 -1.31 5.62
CA PHE A 44 6.19 -2.68 5.22
C PHE A 44 4.97 -2.73 4.29
N ALA A 45 3.98 -1.84 4.49
CA ALA A 45 2.83 -1.73 3.59
C ALA A 45 3.21 -1.08 2.25
N VAL A 46 4.12 -0.11 2.27
CA VAL A 46 4.69 0.48 1.04
C VAL A 46 5.43 -0.60 0.24
N TRP A 47 6.23 -1.43 0.91
CA TRP A 47 6.94 -2.52 0.27
C TRP A 47 6.04 -3.65 -0.22
N ASP A 48 5.06 -4.09 0.57
CA ASP A 48 4.20 -5.24 0.20
C ASP A 48 3.20 -4.91 -0.91
N PHE A 49 2.85 -3.63 -1.07
CA PHE A 49 2.09 -3.12 -2.21
C PHE A 49 2.75 -3.48 -3.54
N MET A 50 4.07 -3.29 -3.65
CA MET A 50 4.82 -3.70 -4.85
C MET A 50 4.68 -5.20 -5.13
N SER A 51 4.55 -6.03 -4.09
CA SER A 51 4.35 -7.47 -4.27
C SER A 51 2.96 -7.80 -4.84
N LEU A 52 1.91 -7.06 -4.45
CA LEU A 52 0.58 -7.16 -5.09
C LEU A 52 0.64 -6.71 -6.54
N LEU A 53 1.27 -5.57 -6.81
CA LEU A 53 1.44 -5.02 -8.16
C LEU A 53 2.18 -5.99 -9.07
N LYS A 54 3.30 -6.58 -8.62
CA LYS A 54 4.04 -7.59 -9.38
C LYS A 54 3.24 -8.87 -9.59
N SER A 55 2.41 -9.28 -8.63
CA SER A 55 1.50 -10.41 -8.80
C SER A 55 0.49 -10.13 -9.91
N LEU A 56 -0.15 -8.95 -9.90
CA LEU A 56 -1.05 -8.51 -10.97
C LEU A 56 -0.32 -8.39 -12.32
N GLN A 57 0.90 -7.88 -12.35
CA GLN A 57 1.70 -7.79 -13.57
C GLN A 57 1.93 -9.17 -14.19
N ARG A 58 2.22 -10.18 -13.37
CA ARG A 58 2.37 -11.57 -13.82
C ARG A 58 1.07 -12.20 -14.31
N HIS A 59 -0.05 -11.89 -13.67
CA HIS A 59 -1.35 -12.45 -14.04
C HIS A 59 -1.97 -11.77 -15.28
N LEU A 60 -1.85 -10.45 -15.38
CA LEU A 60 -2.57 -9.62 -16.34
C LEU A 60 -1.71 -9.18 -17.53
N THR A 61 -0.39 -9.30 -17.42
CA THR A 61 0.59 -8.96 -18.46
C THR A 61 1.59 -10.11 -18.64
N CYS A 62 2.56 -9.98 -19.55
CA CYS A 62 3.59 -10.99 -19.77
C CYS A 62 4.96 -10.46 -19.33
N VAL A 63 5.57 -11.13 -18.36
CA VAL A 63 6.95 -10.88 -17.89
C VAL A 63 7.89 -12.05 -18.16
N ASP A 64 7.39 -13.09 -18.85
CA ASP A 64 8.13 -14.31 -19.18
C ASP A 64 8.63 -14.29 -20.63
N VAL A 65 9.59 -15.17 -20.95
CA VAL A 65 10.10 -15.39 -22.31
C VAL A 65 9.81 -16.82 -22.77
N PRO A 66 9.37 -17.06 -24.02
CA PRO A 66 9.11 -16.05 -25.06
C PRO A 66 7.86 -15.20 -24.79
N TRP A 67 7.92 -13.92 -25.17
CA TRP A 67 6.83 -12.97 -24.95
C TRP A 67 5.64 -13.23 -25.87
N THR A 68 4.44 -13.19 -25.30
CA THR A 68 3.16 -13.18 -26.03
C THR A 68 2.14 -12.29 -25.31
N PRO A 69 1.29 -11.53 -26.02
CA PRO A 69 0.20 -10.78 -25.37
C PRO A 69 -0.92 -11.73 -24.91
N HIS A 70 -1.44 -11.54 -23.69
CA HIS A 70 -2.62 -12.25 -23.18
C HIS A 70 -3.52 -11.37 -22.32
N GLY A 71 -4.80 -11.72 -22.24
CA GLY A 71 -5.80 -10.96 -21.47
C GLY A 71 -6.22 -9.63 -22.11
N ASN A 72 -6.80 -8.73 -21.30
CA ASN A 72 -7.31 -7.43 -21.73
C ASN A 72 -6.16 -6.42 -21.94
N ALA A 73 -6.16 -5.71 -23.08
CA ALA A 73 -5.18 -4.67 -23.38
C ALA A 73 -5.23 -3.47 -22.42
N ALA A 74 -6.42 -3.07 -21.95
CA ALA A 74 -6.60 -1.99 -20.99
C ALA A 74 -5.97 -2.34 -19.63
N ASN A 75 -6.20 -3.55 -19.11
CA ASN A 75 -5.57 -4.00 -17.86
C ASN A 75 -4.05 -4.10 -18.01
N ARG A 76 -3.55 -4.56 -19.17
CA ARG A 76 -2.10 -4.55 -19.45
C ARG A 76 -1.51 -3.15 -19.43
N ARG A 77 -2.22 -2.18 -19.99
CA ARG A 77 -1.78 -0.78 -20.03
C ARG A 77 -1.74 -0.22 -18.61
N LEU A 78 -2.87 -0.32 -17.88
CA LEU A 78 -3.00 0.13 -16.50
C LEU A 78 -1.88 -0.41 -15.61
N ILE A 79 -1.69 -1.74 -15.58
CA ILE A 79 -0.69 -2.33 -14.68
C ILE A 79 0.73 -1.91 -15.05
N ASN A 80 1.06 -1.75 -16.34
CA ASN A 80 2.38 -1.29 -16.72
C ASN A 80 2.59 0.22 -16.47
N GLU A 81 1.54 1.04 -16.54
CA GLU A 81 1.59 2.46 -16.14
C GLU A 81 1.85 2.58 -14.64
N ILE A 82 1.08 1.85 -13.81
CA ILE A 82 1.32 1.84 -12.36
C ILE A 82 2.72 1.31 -12.04
N VAL A 83 3.22 0.29 -12.75
CA VAL A 83 4.61 -0.19 -12.56
C VAL A 83 5.64 0.89 -12.91
N LEU A 84 5.43 1.64 -13.99
CA LEU A 84 6.33 2.74 -14.36
C LEU A 84 6.40 3.79 -13.24
N GLU A 85 5.26 4.15 -12.67
CA GLU A 85 5.14 5.14 -11.61
C GLU A 85 5.68 4.63 -10.27
N GLU A 86 5.38 3.39 -9.89
CA GLU A 86 5.73 2.89 -8.55
C GLU A 86 7.16 2.35 -8.45
N GLU A 87 7.66 1.71 -9.51
CA GLU A 87 8.99 1.10 -9.52
C GLU A 87 10.08 2.05 -10.02
N THR A 88 9.72 3.00 -10.88
CA THR A 88 10.67 3.83 -11.63
C THR A 88 10.16 5.26 -11.84
N ASP A 89 9.55 5.87 -10.83
CA ASP A 89 9.19 7.29 -10.87
C ASP A 89 10.43 8.19 -11.05
N ILE A 90 10.20 9.48 -11.22
CA ILE A 90 11.24 10.49 -11.29
C ILE A 90 11.22 11.35 -10.02
N ASP A 91 12.34 11.41 -9.32
CA ASP A 91 12.52 12.26 -8.14
C ASP A 91 12.65 13.76 -8.50
N PRO A 92 12.61 14.69 -7.52
CA PRO A 92 12.74 16.12 -7.79
C PRO A 92 14.03 16.53 -8.51
N GLU A 93 15.08 15.70 -8.43
CA GLU A 93 16.36 15.89 -9.12
C GLU A 93 16.37 15.30 -10.54
N GLY A 94 15.26 14.74 -11.00
CA GLY A 94 15.12 14.14 -12.32
C GLY A 94 15.74 12.75 -12.43
N GLN A 95 15.99 12.07 -11.30
CA GLN A 95 16.58 10.73 -11.28
C GLN A 95 15.50 9.65 -11.08
N PRO A 96 15.64 8.47 -11.71
CA PRO A 96 14.75 7.35 -11.47
C PRO A 96 14.80 6.85 -10.03
N ILE A 97 13.64 6.63 -9.41
CA ILE A 97 13.49 6.10 -8.06
C ILE A 97 12.20 5.28 -7.93
N SER A 98 12.20 4.23 -7.11
CA SER A 98 10.92 3.60 -6.70
C SER A 98 10.26 4.37 -5.56
N HIS A 99 8.93 4.31 -5.46
CA HIS A 99 8.19 4.86 -4.32
C HIS A 99 8.64 4.27 -2.98
N PHE A 100 9.06 2.99 -2.97
CA PHE A 100 9.66 2.37 -1.78
C PHE A 100 11.00 3.02 -1.39
N GLU A 101 11.91 3.22 -2.35
CA GLU A 101 13.21 3.87 -2.09
C GLU A 101 13.02 5.33 -1.66
N LEU A 102 12.07 6.03 -2.26
CA LEU A 102 11.68 7.38 -1.87
C LEU A 102 11.17 7.42 -0.42
N TYR A 103 10.32 6.46 -0.03
CA TYR A 103 9.82 6.36 1.35
C TYR A 103 10.95 6.08 2.35
N VAL A 104 11.90 5.20 2.01
CA VAL A 104 13.08 4.92 2.86
C VAL A 104 13.99 6.14 2.95
N ARG A 105 14.16 6.91 1.86
CA ARG A 105 14.89 8.20 1.90
C ARG A 105 14.22 9.17 2.88
N ALA A 106 12.89 9.31 2.81
CA ALA A 106 12.12 10.12 3.74
C ALA A 106 12.23 9.66 5.21
N MET A 107 12.31 8.35 5.45
CA MET A 107 12.59 7.81 6.78
C MET A 107 13.96 8.26 7.30
N ASP A 108 15.00 8.14 6.46
CA ASP A 108 16.36 8.56 6.83
C ASP A 108 16.42 10.09 7.07
N GLU A 109 15.71 10.91 6.28
CA GLU A 109 15.61 12.38 6.47
C GLU A 109 15.03 12.78 7.83
N CYS A 110 13.96 12.12 8.28
CA CYS A 110 13.32 12.41 9.57
C CYS A 110 13.92 11.65 10.75
N GLY A 111 14.92 10.79 10.50
CA GLY A 111 15.63 10.00 11.51
C GLY A 111 14.82 8.82 12.07
N ALA A 112 13.91 8.25 11.28
CA ALA A 112 13.24 6.99 11.57
C ALA A 112 14.21 5.81 11.44
N ASP A 113 14.03 4.75 12.23
CA ASP A 113 14.88 3.56 12.14
C ASP A 113 14.58 2.75 10.86
N THR A 114 15.53 2.74 9.93
CA THR A 114 15.44 1.97 8.68
C THR A 114 16.14 0.61 8.76
N GLN A 115 16.81 0.27 9.86
CA GLN A 115 17.67 -0.92 9.95
C GLN A 115 16.86 -2.21 9.78
N VAL A 116 15.69 -2.30 10.42
CA VAL A 116 14.83 -3.50 10.34
C VAL A 116 14.39 -3.76 8.90
N MET A 117 14.03 -2.72 8.15
CA MET A 117 13.65 -2.84 6.74
C MET A 117 14.85 -3.16 5.85
N LYS A 118 16.01 -2.54 6.09
CA LYS A 118 17.27 -2.86 5.38
C LYS A 118 17.65 -4.34 5.56
N ASP A 119 17.63 -4.84 6.79
CA ASP A 119 17.88 -6.25 7.11
C ASP A 119 16.86 -7.19 6.46
N PHE A 120 15.59 -6.76 6.40
CA PHE A 120 14.51 -7.50 5.75
C PHE A 120 14.78 -7.65 4.24
N ILE A 121 15.07 -6.55 3.54
CA ILE A 121 15.37 -6.55 2.10
C ILE A 121 16.64 -7.37 1.79
N ASP A 122 17.70 -7.22 2.58
CA ASP A 122 18.94 -7.99 2.38
C ASP A 122 18.73 -9.50 2.63
N GLY A 123 17.85 -9.82 3.57
CA GLY A 123 17.37 -11.18 3.80
C GLY A 123 16.68 -11.77 2.57
N LEU A 124 15.79 -11.01 1.92
CA LEU A 124 15.09 -11.43 0.70
C LEU A 124 16.07 -11.62 -0.46
N ARG A 125 17.01 -10.68 -0.65
CA ARG A 125 18.08 -10.78 -1.66
C ARG A 125 18.94 -12.02 -1.47
N SER A 126 19.12 -12.45 -0.22
CA SER A 126 19.83 -13.68 0.15
C SER A 126 18.98 -14.95 0.00
N GLY A 127 17.76 -14.86 -0.55
CA GLY A 127 16.88 -15.99 -0.81
C GLY A 127 16.07 -16.50 0.40
N LYS A 128 16.04 -15.75 1.53
CA LYS A 128 15.17 -16.11 2.66
C LYS A 128 13.72 -15.80 2.31
N SER A 129 12.79 -16.61 2.81
CA SER A 129 11.36 -16.36 2.61
C SER A 129 10.85 -15.21 3.48
N VAL A 130 9.81 -14.51 3.00
CA VAL A 130 9.11 -13.44 3.73
C VAL A 130 8.71 -13.89 5.14
N TYR A 131 8.02 -15.04 5.25
CA TYR A 131 7.61 -15.58 6.55
C TYR A 131 8.78 -15.81 7.50
N THR A 132 9.92 -16.31 7.00
CA THR A 132 11.11 -16.53 7.83
C THR A 132 11.67 -15.21 8.36
N LEU A 133 11.67 -14.16 7.55
CA LEU A 133 12.20 -12.85 7.93
C LEU A 133 11.29 -12.14 8.93
N LEU A 134 9.98 -12.19 8.70
CA LEU A 134 8.99 -11.64 9.63
C LEU A 134 9.11 -12.29 11.03
N GLU A 135 9.44 -13.57 11.13
CA GLU A 135 9.63 -14.23 12.43
C GLU A 135 10.99 -13.96 13.09
N LYS A 136 12.04 -13.67 12.32
CA LYS A 136 13.41 -13.54 12.84
C LYS A 136 13.82 -12.11 13.17
N LEU A 137 13.26 -11.14 12.46
CA LEU A 137 13.51 -9.73 12.68
C LEU A 137 12.54 -9.19 13.73
N PRO A 138 12.88 -8.07 14.42
CA PRO A 138 12.02 -7.47 15.44
C PRO A 138 10.83 -6.71 14.81
N VAL A 139 10.09 -7.36 13.90
CA VAL A 139 8.89 -6.80 13.27
C VAL A 139 7.70 -6.98 14.23
N PRO A 140 6.97 -5.92 14.58
CA PRO A 140 5.81 -5.99 15.47
C PRO A 140 4.72 -6.91 14.93
N SER A 141 3.97 -7.57 15.82
CA SER A 141 2.96 -8.58 15.43
C SER A 141 1.94 -8.06 14.43
N HIS A 142 1.40 -6.87 14.66
CA HIS A 142 0.39 -6.28 13.78
C HIS A 142 0.93 -6.00 12.36
N THR A 143 2.19 -5.56 12.23
CA THR A 143 2.87 -5.42 10.93
C THR A 143 3.14 -6.78 10.29
N ARG A 144 3.56 -7.79 11.07
CA ARG A 144 3.74 -9.16 10.55
C ARG A 144 2.45 -9.74 10.02
N ASP A 145 1.34 -9.58 10.75
CA ASP A 145 0.04 -10.12 10.38
C ASP A 145 -0.50 -9.44 9.11
N PHE A 146 -0.33 -8.13 9.00
CA PHE A 146 -0.63 -7.36 7.79
C PHE A 146 0.12 -7.90 6.55
N VAL A 147 1.44 -8.03 6.63
CA VAL A 147 2.26 -8.53 5.51
C VAL A 147 1.95 -10.00 5.21
N LYS A 148 1.75 -10.84 6.25
CA LYS A 148 1.37 -12.25 6.07
C LYS A 148 0.06 -12.38 5.30
N HIS A 149 -0.92 -11.54 5.60
CA HIS A 149 -2.19 -11.52 4.89
C HIS A 149 -1.98 -11.18 3.41
N THR A 150 -1.22 -10.13 3.08
CA THR A 150 -0.86 -9.80 1.69
C THR A 150 -0.28 -11.00 0.93
N PHE A 151 0.69 -11.69 1.53
CA PHE A 151 1.33 -12.84 0.88
C PHE A 151 0.44 -14.09 0.82
N GLN A 152 -0.51 -14.28 1.74
CA GLN A 152 -1.52 -15.34 1.64
C GLN A 152 -2.44 -15.11 0.42
N ILE A 153 -2.82 -13.86 0.15
CA ILE A 153 -3.65 -13.51 -1.02
C ILE A 153 -2.87 -13.77 -2.30
N ILE A 154 -1.61 -13.32 -2.37
CA ILE A 154 -0.73 -13.58 -3.52
C ILE A 154 -0.58 -15.08 -3.76
N GLN A 155 -0.36 -15.86 -2.70
CA GLN A 155 -0.22 -17.32 -2.78
C GLN A 155 -1.50 -18.05 -3.19
N SER A 156 -2.68 -17.44 -3.00
CA SER A 156 -3.94 -18.01 -3.47
C SER A 156 -3.97 -18.16 -5.00
N GLY A 157 -3.20 -17.34 -5.72
CA GLY A 157 -3.15 -17.33 -7.19
C GLY A 157 -4.46 -16.88 -7.86
N GLN A 158 -5.35 -16.23 -7.10
CA GLN A 158 -6.67 -15.81 -7.57
C GLN A 158 -6.64 -14.33 -8.01
N PRO A 159 -6.56 -14.03 -9.31
CA PRO A 159 -6.31 -12.68 -9.79
C PRO A 159 -7.40 -11.67 -9.41
N HIS A 160 -8.67 -12.09 -9.32
CA HIS A 160 -9.78 -11.22 -8.90
C HIS A 160 -9.64 -10.80 -7.43
N ARG A 161 -9.22 -11.71 -6.53
CA ARG A 161 -8.95 -11.37 -5.12
C ARG A 161 -7.72 -10.50 -4.96
N ILE A 162 -6.64 -10.80 -5.68
CA ILE A 162 -5.43 -9.95 -5.67
C ILE A 162 -5.79 -8.54 -6.18
N ALA A 163 -6.61 -8.45 -7.24
CA ALA A 163 -7.10 -7.18 -7.76
C ALA A 163 -7.98 -6.45 -6.74
N ALA A 164 -8.87 -7.14 -6.02
CA ALA A 164 -9.67 -6.53 -4.96
C ALA A 164 -8.81 -6.00 -3.81
N ALA A 165 -7.80 -6.77 -3.37
CA ALA A 165 -6.85 -6.33 -2.35
C ALA A 165 -6.04 -5.11 -2.80
N PHE A 166 -5.62 -5.09 -4.06
CA PHE A 166 -4.92 -3.96 -4.67
C PHE A 166 -5.81 -2.72 -4.77
N THR A 167 -6.98 -2.84 -5.43
CA THR A 167 -7.89 -1.73 -5.71
C THR A 167 -8.55 -1.18 -4.46
N PHE A 168 -9.04 -2.03 -3.55
CA PHE A 168 -9.83 -1.56 -2.40
C PHE A 168 -9.07 -1.64 -1.09
N GLY A 169 -8.04 -2.46 -0.99
CA GLY A 169 -7.27 -2.65 0.25
C GLY A 169 -6.03 -1.78 0.38
N ARG A 170 -5.57 -1.16 -0.71
CA ARG A 170 -4.32 -0.39 -0.78
C ARG A 170 -4.45 0.99 -1.43
N GLU A 171 -5.58 1.27 -2.07
CA GLU A 171 -5.97 2.63 -2.46
C GLU A 171 -6.34 3.41 -1.18
N ASP A 172 -5.31 3.87 -0.47
CA ASP A 172 -5.48 4.62 0.78
C ASP A 172 -5.89 6.06 0.44
N VAL A 173 -7.14 6.41 0.76
CA VAL A 173 -7.50 7.81 0.92
C VAL A 173 -6.87 8.29 2.23
N VAL A 174 -5.68 8.85 2.13
CA VAL A 174 -5.09 9.60 3.24
C VAL A 174 -6.02 10.78 3.54
N PRO A 175 -6.55 10.92 4.76
CA PRO A 175 -7.40 12.07 5.09
C PRO A 175 -6.66 13.39 4.85
N ASP A 176 -7.35 14.38 4.30
CA ASP A 176 -6.79 15.71 4.05
C ASP A 176 -6.17 16.34 5.31
N MET A 177 -6.70 16.01 6.49
CA MET A 177 -6.13 16.41 7.77
C MET A 177 -4.70 15.88 7.97
N PHE A 178 -4.44 14.61 7.67
CA PHE A 178 -3.10 14.04 7.79
C PHE A 178 -2.15 14.70 6.79
N ARG A 179 -2.63 14.98 5.57
CA ARG A 179 -1.87 15.75 4.57
C ARG A 179 -1.51 17.14 5.08
N CYS A 180 -2.48 17.87 5.64
CA CYS A 180 -2.26 19.19 6.24
C CYS A 180 -1.21 19.13 7.37
N LEU A 181 -1.30 18.12 8.23
CA LEU A 181 -0.36 17.88 9.31
C LEU A 181 1.07 17.67 8.79
N ILE A 182 1.26 16.85 7.74
CA ILE A 182 2.58 16.65 7.14
C ILE A 182 3.12 17.96 6.55
N GLY A 183 2.29 18.72 5.84
CA GLY A 183 2.67 20.05 5.34
C GLY A 183 3.07 21.01 6.46
N ASP A 184 2.34 21.00 7.57
CA ASP A 184 2.68 21.78 8.77
C ASP A 184 3.99 21.33 9.42
N MET A 185 4.25 20.03 9.48
CA MET A 185 5.52 19.50 9.97
C MET A 185 6.67 19.90 9.04
N ASN A 186 6.53 19.80 7.72
CA ASN A 186 7.61 20.19 6.81
C ASN A 186 7.92 21.69 6.93
N ARG A 187 6.91 22.54 7.16
CA ARG A 187 7.12 23.96 7.48
C ARG A 187 7.85 24.19 8.80
N ARG A 188 7.59 23.37 9.82
CA ARG A 188 8.27 23.45 11.14
C ARG A 188 9.69 22.88 11.13
N TYR A 189 9.94 21.89 10.28
CA TYR A 189 11.22 21.20 10.13
C TYR A 189 11.68 21.21 8.66
N PRO A 190 12.04 22.38 8.09
CA PRO A 190 12.40 22.49 6.67
C PRO A 190 13.54 21.55 6.29
N GLY A 191 13.41 20.84 5.17
CA GLY A 191 14.42 19.90 4.68
C GLY A 191 14.45 18.54 5.37
N THR A 192 13.53 18.30 6.33
CA THR A 192 13.47 17.05 7.11
C THR A 192 12.39 16.09 6.59
N LEU A 193 11.45 16.59 5.79
CA LEU A 193 10.33 15.82 5.25
C LEU A 193 10.08 16.13 3.77
N ASP A 194 11.08 16.66 3.05
CA ASP A 194 10.92 17.05 1.65
C ASP A 194 10.60 15.83 0.77
N SER A 195 11.33 14.72 0.95
CA SER A 195 11.04 13.47 0.22
C SER A 195 9.68 12.90 0.63
N PHE A 196 9.28 13.05 1.90
CA PHE A 196 7.98 12.57 2.36
C PHE A 196 6.83 13.39 1.77
N GLN A 197 6.98 14.72 1.75
CA GLN A 197 6.01 15.61 1.12
C GLN A 197 5.88 15.29 -0.37
N PHE A 198 7.01 15.13 -1.08
CA PHE A 198 7.00 14.74 -2.48
C PHE A 198 6.29 13.40 -2.70
N TYR A 199 6.60 12.38 -1.90
CA TYR A 199 5.91 11.09 -1.92
C TYR A 199 4.39 11.25 -1.80
N MET A 200 3.92 12.04 -0.83
CA MET A 200 2.48 12.30 -0.64
C MET A 200 1.86 13.05 -1.82
N ASP A 201 2.55 14.05 -2.37
CA ASP A 201 2.06 14.84 -3.50
C ASP A 201 1.90 14.00 -4.78
N ARG A 202 2.77 12.99 -4.99
CA ARG A 202 2.66 12.03 -6.10
C ARG A 202 1.42 11.14 -5.96
N HIS A 203 1.10 10.70 -4.74
CA HIS A 203 -0.10 9.89 -4.47
C HIS A 203 -1.41 10.70 -4.52
N ILE A 204 -1.34 12.04 -4.58
CA ILE A 204 -2.50 12.92 -4.83
C ILE A 204 -2.78 13.06 -6.34
N HIS A 205 -1.73 13.29 -7.12
CA HIS A 205 -1.87 13.65 -8.54
C HIS A 205 -1.93 12.45 -9.49
N LEU A 206 -1.41 11.28 -9.08
CA LEU A 206 -1.34 10.10 -9.95
C LEU A 206 -2.57 9.19 -9.85
N ASP A 207 -3.18 9.05 -8.66
CA ASP A 207 -4.10 7.94 -8.42
C ASP A 207 -5.59 8.26 -8.62
N GLU A 208 -6.09 9.41 -8.16
CA GLU A 208 -7.53 9.54 -7.88
C GLU A 208 -8.41 9.69 -9.15
N GLU A 209 -7.94 10.30 -10.24
CA GLU A 209 -8.78 10.56 -11.42
C GLU A 209 -8.69 9.49 -12.51
N VAL A 210 -7.54 8.82 -12.65
CA VAL A 210 -7.27 7.90 -13.78
C VAL A 210 -7.18 6.45 -13.31
N HIS A 211 -6.43 6.15 -12.25
CA HIS A 211 -6.21 4.77 -11.83
C HIS A 211 -7.40 4.18 -11.08
N SER A 212 -8.07 4.93 -10.20
CA SER A 212 -9.21 4.40 -9.45
C SER A 212 -10.33 3.83 -10.34
N PRO A 213 -10.83 4.55 -11.36
CA PRO A 213 -11.87 4.02 -12.25
C PRO A 213 -11.40 2.79 -13.04
N LEU A 214 -10.15 2.80 -13.50
CA LEU A 214 -9.57 1.70 -14.28
C LEU A 214 -9.31 0.46 -13.40
N ALA A 215 -8.89 0.64 -12.15
CA ALA A 215 -8.68 -0.43 -11.18
C ALA A 215 -10.01 -1.10 -10.78
N MET A 216 -11.09 -0.32 -10.64
CA MET A 216 -12.44 -0.86 -10.45
C MET A 216 -12.94 -1.60 -11.69
N GLN A 217 -12.67 -1.07 -12.89
CA GLN A 217 -12.98 -1.77 -14.14
C GLN A 217 -12.23 -3.11 -14.22
N MET A 218 -10.94 -3.14 -13.87
CA MET A 218 -10.14 -4.36 -13.82
C MET A 218 -10.77 -5.43 -12.92
N VAL A 219 -11.20 -5.06 -11.71
CA VAL A 219 -11.93 -5.99 -10.81
C VAL A 219 -13.20 -6.50 -11.49
N SER A 220 -13.99 -5.59 -12.08
CA SER A 220 -15.23 -5.99 -12.76
C SER A 220 -14.99 -6.96 -13.91
N GLU A 221 -13.91 -6.79 -14.67
CA GLU A 221 -13.56 -7.68 -15.78
C GLU A 221 -13.09 -9.05 -15.30
N LEU A 222 -12.34 -9.11 -14.19
CA LEU A 222 -11.85 -10.36 -13.61
C LEU A 222 -12.99 -11.18 -12.97
N CYS A 223 -13.98 -10.50 -12.40
CA CYS A 223 -15.19 -11.13 -11.87
C CYS A 223 -16.17 -11.54 -12.97
N GLY A 224 -16.39 -10.69 -13.99
CA GLY A 224 -17.39 -10.93 -15.03
C GLY A 224 -18.79 -11.12 -14.43
N ASN A 225 -19.49 -12.18 -14.85
CA ASN A 225 -20.82 -12.56 -14.35
C ASN A 225 -20.77 -13.63 -13.24
N ASP A 226 -19.59 -13.87 -12.64
CA ASP A 226 -19.40 -14.89 -11.62
C ASP A 226 -19.66 -14.30 -10.22
N ASP A 227 -20.81 -14.64 -9.65
CA ASP A 227 -21.24 -14.15 -8.33
C ASP A 227 -20.31 -14.60 -7.20
N GLN A 228 -19.68 -15.77 -7.33
CA GLN A 228 -18.72 -16.26 -6.34
C GLN A 228 -17.47 -15.37 -6.32
N LYS A 229 -16.96 -14.96 -7.49
CA LYS A 229 -15.82 -14.04 -7.55
C LYS A 229 -16.12 -12.68 -6.97
N TRP A 230 -17.33 -12.15 -7.21
CA TRP A 230 -17.77 -10.89 -6.61
C TRP A 230 -17.80 -10.97 -5.08
N GLU A 231 -18.30 -12.08 -4.54
CA GLU A 231 -18.32 -12.32 -3.10
C GLU A 231 -16.90 -12.46 -2.52
N GLU A 232 -16.02 -13.21 -3.18
CA GLU A 232 -14.61 -13.35 -2.77
C GLU A 232 -13.87 -12.00 -2.81
N CYS A 233 -14.14 -11.14 -3.79
CA CYS A 233 -13.62 -9.78 -3.82
C CYS A 233 -14.12 -8.94 -2.64
N ARG A 234 -15.40 -9.08 -2.25
CA ARG A 234 -15.96 -8.41 -1.07
C ARG A 234 -15.28 -8.86 0.20
N GLU A 235 -15.20 -10.17 0.42
CA GLU A 235 -14.54 -10.75 1.59
C GLU A 235 -13.08 -10.28 1.70
N GLU A 236 -12.36 -10.27 0.58
CA GLU A 236 -10.96 -9.85 0.54
C GLU A 236 -10.79 -8.36 0.83
N ALA A 237 -11.59 -7.50 0.20
CA ALA A 237 -11.51 -6.06 0.44
C ALA A 237 -11.86 -5.71 1.90
N VAL A 238 -12.87 -6.37 2.48
CA VAL A 238 -13.20 -6.23 3.91
C VAL A 238 -12.03 -6.69 4.80
N ALA A 239 -11.42 -7.84 4.48
CA ALA A 239 -10.27 -8.35 5.23
C ALA A 239 -9.08 -7.39 5.18
N CYS A 240 -8.79 -6.82 4.00
CA CYS A 240 -7.74 -5.83 3.82
C CYS A 240 -7.97 -4.58 4.69
N HIS A 241 -9.19 -4.04 4.72
CA HIS A 241 -9.51 -2.90 5.60
C HIS A 241 -9.36 -3.25 7.08
N ARG A 242 -9.75 -4.46 7.50
CA ARG A 242 -9.56 -4.92 8.88
C ARG A 242 -8.09 -5.06 9.25
N MET A 243 -7.25 -5.59 8.36
CA MET A 243 -5.81 -5.69 8.59
C MET A 243 -5.16 -4.31 8.62
N ARG A 244 -5.65 -3.39 7.80
CA ARG A 244 -5.23 -1.99 7.81
C ARG A 244 -5.56 -1.32 9.16
N LEU A 245 -6.80 -1.46 9.66
CA LEU A 245 -7.17 -1.01 11.01
C LEU A 245 -6.27 -1.65 12.09
N HIS A 246 -6.01 -2.96 12.00
CA HIS A 246 -5.15 -3.65 12.95
C HIS A 246 -3.70 -3.11 12.96
N LEU A 247 -3.16 -2.79 11.79
CA LEU A 247 -1.86 -2.12 11.67
C LEU A 247 -1.90 -0.71 12.31
N TRP A 248 -2.98 0.05 12.08
CA TRP A 248 -3.16 1.39 12.62
C TRP A 248 -3.28 1.39 14.14
N ASP A 249 -4.05 0.46 14.71
CA ASP A 249 -4.18 0.23 16.14
C ASP A 249 -2.81 -0.02 16.78
N GLY A 250 -2.01 -0.91 16.18
CA GLY A 250 -0.68 -1.23 16.70
C GLY A 250 0.32 -0.07 16.64
N ILE A 251 0.28 0.73 15.57
CA ILE A 251 1.09 1.95 15.47
C ILE A 251 0.66 2.98 16.51
N LEU A 252 -0.65 3.17 16.68
CA LEU A 252 -1.20 4.10 17.68
C LEU A 252 -0.77 3.72 19.09
N GLU A 253 -0.86 2.43 19.45
CA GLU A 253 -0.36 1.93 20.74
C GLU A 253 1.12 2.25 20.94
N LYS A 254 1.95 2.07 19.90
CA LYS A 254 3.38 2.38 19.95
C LYS A 254 3.65 3.87 20.18
N ILE A 255 2.94 4.74 19.47
CA ILE A 255 3.03 6.21 19.66
C ILE A 255 2.63 6.59 21.09
N GLN A 256 1.51 6.05 21.59
CA GLN A 256 1.03 6.35 22.93
C GLN A 256 1.98 5.85 24.04
N GLN A 257 2.64 4.70 23.84
CA GLN A 257 3.65 4.20 24.77
C GLN A 257 4.88 5.12 24.81
N ASN A 258 5.36 5.59 23.66
CA ASN A 258 6.49 6.51 23.59
C ASN A 258 6.18 7.85 24.29
N LYS A 259 4.93 8.33 24.28
CA LYS A 259 4.51 9.55 25.00
C LYS A 259 4.45 9.40 26.52
N ARG A 260 4.38 8.18 27.04
CA ARG A 260 4.27 7.89 28.48
C ARG A 260 5.63 7.63 29.15
N GLY A 261 6.67 7.34 28.36
CA GLY A 261 8.04 7.10 28.83
C GLY A 261 8.86 8.39 28.81
#